data_AF-A0A838FUT6-F1
#
_entry.id   AF-A0A838FUT6-F1
#
_cell.length_a   1.000
_cell.length_b   1.000
_cell.length_c   1.000
_cell.angle_alpha   90.00
_cell.angle_beta   90.00
_cell.angle_gamma   90.00
#
_symmetry.space_group_name_H-M   'P 1'
#
loop_
_entity.id
_entity.type
_entity.pdbx_description
1 polymer ?
#
loop_
_entity_poly.entity_id
_entity_poly.type
_entity_poly.pdbx_seq_one_letter_code
_entity_poly.pdbx_strand_id
1 'polypeptide(L)' 'TSEKLGKSAGKDVAAQKATYPAIIGLEKSRQEAQRLTREAHDALAVFGGQGDRLHALANYLLEREY' A
#
# COMPACT_ATOMS: atom_id res chain seq x y z
N THR A 1 17.24 6.45 -5.03
CA THR A 1 17.56 6.40 -6.47
C THR A 1 16.58 5.46 -7.16
N SER A 2 16.31 5.65 -8.45
CA SER A 2 15.39 4.86 -9.29
C SER A 2 15.78 3.38 -9.46
N GLU A 3 16.55 2.82 -8.52
CA GLU A 3 17.11 1.47 -8.56
C GLU A 3 16.34 0.47 -7.68
N LYS A 4 15.54 0.95 -6.73
CA LYS A 4 14.77 0.07 -5.83
C LYS A 4 13.47 -0.46 -6.43
N LEU A 5 12.93 0.19 -7.47
CA LEU A 5 11.89 -0.37 -8.33
C LEU A 5 12.57 -1.02 -9.54
N GLY A 6 12.67 -2.35 -9.58
CA GLY A 6 13.18 -3.12 -10.72
C GLY A 6 12.38 -3.01 -12.03
N LYS A 7 11.62 -1.93 -12.23
CA LYS A 7 10.95 -1.54 -13.48
C LYS A 7 10.98 -0.02 -13.57
N SER A 8 11.26 0.48 -14.78
CA SER A 8 11.42 1.88 -15.13
C SER A 8 10.36 2.76 -14.46
N ALA A 9 10.78 3.62 -13.52
CA ALA A 9 9.94 4.52 -12.72
C ALA A 9 9.21 5.63 -13.51
N GLY A 10 8.96 5.41 -14.82
CA GLY A 10 8.31 6.35 -15.71
C GLY A 10 7.26 5.74 -16.66
N LYS A 11 6.97 4.43 -16.57
CA LYS A 11 5.98 3.79 -17.47
C LYS A 11 4.52 4.12 -17.14
N ASP A 12 4.21 4.58 -15.93
CA ASP A 12 2.81 4.84 -15.54
C ASP A 12 2.26 6.17 -16.10
N VAL A 13 3.14 7.14 -16.39
CA VAL A 13 2.71 8.40 -17.05
C VAL A 13 2.24 8.13 -18.48
N ALA A 14 2.77 7.10 -19.14
CA ALA A 14 2.45 6.78 -20.53
C ALA A 14 1.15 5.95 -20.70
N ALA A 15 0.58 5.40 -19.62
CA ALA A 15 -0.46 4.36 -19.74
C ALA A 15 -1.90 4.83 -19.48
N GLN A 16 -2.16 6.13 -19.22
CA GLN A 16 -3.49 6.63 -18.82
C GLN A 16 -4.19 5.77 -17.74
N LYS A 17 -3.41 5.10 -16.88
CA LYS A 17 -4.00 4.22 -15.87
C LYS A 17 -4.54 5.08 -14.75
N ALA A 18 -5.82 4.87 -14.46
CA ALA A 18 -6.48 5.34 -13.25
C ALA A 18 -5.80 4.71 -12.02
N THR A 19 -4.72 5.34 -11.55
CA THR A 19 -4.03 4.98 -10.30
C THR A 19 -4.55 5.86 -9.17
N TYR A 20 -4.48 5.37 -7.92
CA TYR A 20 -4.91 6.15 -6.75
C TYR A 20 -4.26 7.55 -6.72
N PRO A 21 -2.92 7.71 -6.85
CA PRO A 21 -2.32 9.05 -6.83
C PRO A 21 -2.78 9.94 -7.99
N ALA A 22 -3.09 9.38 -9.16
CA ALA A 22 -3.59 10.14 -10.30
C ALA A 22 -5.03 10.63 -10.12
N ILE A 23 -5.87 9.87 -9.41
CA ILE A 23 -7.31 10.20 -9.22
C ILE A 23 -7.53 11.09 -8.00
N ILE A 24 -6.94 10.73 -6.85
CA ILE A 24 -7.22 11.38 -5.56
C ILE A 24 -6.03 12.19 -5.02
N GLY A 25 -4.89 12.19 -5.71
CA GLY A 25 -3.66 12.83 -5.26
C GLY A 25 -2.86 11.96 -4.30
N LEU A 26 -1.55 12.24 -4.20
CA LEU A 26 -0.62 11.44 -3.40
C LEU A 26 -1.00 11.39 -1.91
N GLU A 27 -1.36 12.55 -1.34
CA GLU A 27 -1.68 12.63 0.10
C GLU A 27 -2.91 11.80 0.45
N LYS A 28 -4.02 11.96 -0.29
CA LYS A 28 -5.22 11.14 -0.07
C LYS A 28 -4.96 9.66 -0.35
N SER A 29 -4.08 9.34 -1.31
CA SER A 29 -3.69 7.94 -1.56
C SER A 29 -2.95 7.32 -0.38
N ARG A 30 -2.09 8.09 0.31
CA ARG A 30 -1.44 7.63 1.54
C ARG A 30 -2.44 7.42 2.67
N GLN A 31 -3.39 8.35 2.83
CA GLN A 31 -4.48 8.21 3.81
C GLN A 31 -5.35 6.99 3.54
N GLU A 32 -5.66 6.73 2.26
CA GLU A 32 -6.44 5.56 1.86
C GLU A 32 -5.67 4.26 2.10
N ALA A 33 -4.37 4.22 1.82
CA ALA A 33 -3.53 3.08 2.19
C ALA A 33 -3.56 2.81 3.71
N GLN A 34 -3.43 3.85 4.54
CA GLN A 34 -3.55 3.70 5.99
C GLN A 34 -4.93 3.21 6.43
N ARG A 35 -6.00 3.69 5.78
CA ARG A 35 -7.38 3.26 6.04
C ARG A 35 -7.56 1.78 5.74
N LEU A 36 -7.09 1.34 4.58
CA LEU A 36 -7.15 -0.06 4.15
C LEU A 36 -6.29 -0.97 5.03
N THR A 37 -5.13 -0.50 5.50
CA THR A 37 -4.32 -1.26 6.47
C THR A 37 -5.10 -1.46 7.78
N ARG A 38 -5.75 -0.42 8.32
CA ARG A 38 -6.60 -0.57 9.52
C ARG A 38 -7.74 -1.56 9.30
N GLU A 39 -8.42 -1.47 8.15
CA GLU A 39 -9.48 -2.41 7.79
C GLU A 39 -8.98 -3.86 7.71
N ALA A 40 -7.75 -4.07 7.22
CA ALA A 40 -7.12 -5.39 7.25
C ALA A 40 -6.83 -5.86 8.69
N HIS A 41 -6.41 -4.99 9.60
CA HIS A 41 -6.26 -5.35 11.02
C HIS A 41 -7.60 -5.76 11.63
N ASP A 42 -8.66 -5.00 11.39
CA ASP A 42 -9.98 -5.29 11.94
C ASP A 42 -10.51 -6.65 11.43
N ALA A 43 -10.32 -6.94 10.14
CA ALA A 43 -10.70 -8.22 9.54
C ALA A 43 -9.93 -9.43 10.13
N LEU A 44 -8.70 -9.20 10.61
CA LEU A 44 -7.85 -10.24 11.19
C LEU A 44 -8.11 -10.47 12.68
N ALA A 45 -8.88 -9.60 13.34
CA ALA A 45 -9.15 -9.68 14.79
C ALA A 45 -9.72 -11.04 15.22
N VAL A 46 -10.48 -11.71 14.34
CA VAL A 46 -11.06 -13.04 14.58
C VAL A 46 -10.02 -14.13 14.86
N PHE A 47 -8.79 -13.95 14.37
CA PHE A 47 -7.70 -14.93 14.54
C PHE A 47 -6.94 -14.75 15.86
N GLY A 48 -7.21 -13.67 16.62
CA GLY A 48 -6.42 -13.30 17.80
C GLY A 48 -4.91 -13.32 17.50
N GLY A 49 -4.12 -13.86 18.43
CA GLY A 49 -2.66 -13.94 18.26
C GLY A 49 -2.19 -14.84 17.09
N GLN A 50 -3.06 -15.68 16.52
CA GLN A 50 -2.69 -16.45 15.32
C GLN A 50 -2.58 -15.55 14.06
N GLY A 51 -3.18 -14.35 14.11
CA GLY A 51 -3.15 -13.35 13.05
C GLY A 51 -1.88 -12.50 12.97
N ASP A 52 -0.96 -12.61 13.94
CA ASP A 52 0.18 -11.69 14.09
C ASP A 52 1.05 -11.56 12.84
N ARG A 53 1.29 -12.66 12.12
CA ARG A 53 2.07 -12.61 10.87
C ARG A 53 1.37 -11.84 9.76
N LEU A 54 0.03 -11.92 9.69
CA LEU A 54 -0.77 -11.20 8.70
C LEU A 54 -0.84 -9.71 9.04
N HIS A 55 -0.94 -9.37 10.33
CA HIS A 55 -0.81 -8.00 10.81
C HIS A 55 0.55 -7.40 10.46
N ALA A 56 1.65 -8.14 10.69
CA ALA A 56 2.99 -7.70 10.33
C ALA A 56 3.13 -7.47 8.81
N LEU A 57 2.54 -8.33 7.99
CA LEU A 57 2.53 -8.18 6.53
C LEU A 57 1.75 -6.92 6.10
N ALA A 58 0.60 -6.64 6.70
CA ALA A 58 -0.20 -5.46 6.40
C ALA A 58 0.57 -4.16 6.70
N ASN A 59 1.27 -4.11 7.84
CA ASN A 59 2.14 -2.99 8.20
C ASN A 59 3.32 -2.85 7.23
N TYR A 60 3.99 -3.96 6.91
CA TYR A 60 5.10 -3.94 5.96
C TYR A 60 4.67 -3.40 4.58
N LEU A 61 3.48 -3.77 4.09
CA LEU A 61 2.96 -3.27 2.82
C LEU A 61 2.71 -1.75 2.81
N LEU A 62 2.33 -1.19 3.95
CA LEU A 62 2.11 0.25 4.13
C LEU A 62 3.43 1.03 4.24
N GLU A 63 4.42 0.48 4.95
CA GLU A 63 5.66 1.18 5.31
C GLU A 63 6.81 0.99 4.32
N ARG A 64 6.77 -0.05 3.47
CA ARG A 64 7.87 -0.37 2.56
C ARG A 64 8.30 0.83 1.71
N GLU A 65 9.59 1.15 1.80
CA GLU A 65 10.25 2.12 0.92
C GLU A 65 11.03 1.40 -0.18
N TYR A 66 10.45 1.40 -1.39
CA TYR A 66 11.20 1.14 -2.63
C TYR A 66 11.67 2.48 -3.19
#